data_AF-A0A946AXL0-F1
#
_entry.id   AF-A0A946AXL0-F1
#
_cell.length_a   1.000
_cell.length_b   1.000
_cell.length_c   1.000
_cell.angle_alpha   90.00
_cell.angle_beta   90.00
_cell.angle_gamma   90.00
#
_symmetry.space_group_name_H-M   'P 1'
#
loop_
_entity.id
_entity.type
_entity.pdbx_description
1 polymer ?
#
loop_
_entity_poly.entity_id
_entity_poly.type
_entity_poly.pdbx_seq_one_letter_code
_entity_poly.pdbx_strand_id
1 'polypeptide(L)'
;MRIKHKLSVFWRLFSIVAILSACSSTPEPTRTMLGDYESPDWVLKGAGAFDDSNGKAFYGVGSASGIKNFSLQRTAADDRARNDLAKVFEVWTKSLTKDYMASTTAGDLSDSSEEQNVEVAIKTVTSATLTGVLIIDHWEHPGRNELFSLARLDLVAFKNKLDEHKELSKQVREEIKKRADKLHEELEQEVLKKEGKS
;
A
#
# COMPACT_ATOMS: atom_id res chain seq x y z
N MET A 1 83.54 2.62 26.54
CA MET A 1 82.76 3.14 25.39
C MET A 1 81.62 2.17 25.07
N ARG A 2 80.48 2.23 25.79
CA ARG A 2 79.37 1.25 25.60
C ARG A 2 78.02 1.74 26.17
N ILE A 3 77.67 3.02 25.99
CA ILE A 3 76.43 3.59 26.56
C ILE A 3 75.58 4.35 25.52
N LYS A 4 76.13 4.78 24.38
CA LYS A 4 75.40 5.61 23.41
C LYS A 4 74.41 4.88 22.49
N HIS A 5 74.46 3.55 22.38
CA HIS A 5 73.57 2.80 21.48
C HIS A 5 72.22 2.40 22.08
N LYS A 6 72.08 2.28 23.41
CA LYS A 6 70.81 1.87 24.03
C LYS A 6 69.76 2.98 24.08
N LEU A 7 70.18 4.25 24.07
CA LEU A 7 69.28 5.41 24.14
C LEU A 7 68.61 5.76 22.79
N SER A 8 69.29 5.45 21.67
CA SER A 8 68.80 5.72 20.30
C SER A 8 67.70 4.75 19.86
N VAL A 9 67.79 3.48 20.29
CA VAL A 9 66.80 2.45 19.94
C VAL A 9 65.49 2.65 20.70
N PHE A 10 65.55 3.14 21.95
CA PHE A 10 64.36 3.39 22.75
C PHE A 10 63.53 4.57 22.24
N TRP A 11 64.18 5.62 21.72
CA TRP A 11 63.46 6.75 21.09
C TRP A 11 62.85 6.35 19.73
N ARG A 12 63.52 5.48 18.95
CA ARG A 12 62.98 5.00 17.67
C ARG A 12 61.81 4.04 17.81
N LEU A 13 61.68 3.31 18.91
CA LEU A 13 60.52 2.43 19.15
C LEU A 13 59.28 3.18 19.65
N PHE A 14 59.42 4.35 20.28
CA PHE A 14 58.27 5.11 20.80
C PHE A 14 57.54 5.92 19.71
N SER A 15 58.16 6.16 18.55
CA SER A 15 57.54 6.86 17.42
C SER A 15 56.68 5.99 16.49
N ILE A 16 56.65 4.66 16.67
CA ILE A 16 55.88 3.75 15.82
C ILE A 16 54.48 3.43 16.39
N VAL A 17 54.21 3.76 17.65
CA VAL A 17 52.95 3.38 18.34
C VAL A 17 51.86 4.47 18.30
N ALA A 18 52.15 5.66 17.77
CA ALA A 18 51.25 6.82 17.85
C ALA A 18 50.26 6.99 16.67
N ILE A 19 50.05 5.99 15.81
CA ILE A 19 49.25 6.15 14.56
C ILE A 19 47.91 5.38 14.56
N LEU A 20 47.57 4.60 15.60
CA LEU A 20 46.36 3.75 15.58
C LEU A 20 45.17 4.26 16.40
N SER A 21 45.19 5.51 16.86
CA SER A 21 44.03 6.13 17.55
C SER A 21 43.16 7.00 16.62
N ALA A 22 43.04 6.63 15.35
CA ALA A 22 41.97 7.13 14.51
C ALA A 22 40.77 6.18 14.63
N CYS A 23 39.98 6.36 15.69
CA CYS A 23 38.60 5.90 15.69
C CYS A 23 37.87 6.67 14.59
N SER A 24 37.94 6.16 13.36
CA SER A 24 37.08 6.58 12.27
C SER A 24 35.68 6.09 12.61
N SER A 25 34.90 6.91 13.30
CA SER A 25 33.44 6.82 13.22
C SER A 25 33.06 7.15 11.77
N THR A 26 33.00 6.14 10.91
CA THR A 26 32.30 6.28 9.63
C THR A 26 30.89 6.76 9.97
N PRO A 27 30.46 7.95 9.51
CA PRO A 27 29.08 8.37 9.68
C PRO A 27 28.21 7.25 9.13
N GLU A 28 27.20 6.82 9.89
CA GLU A 28 26.22 5.90 9.32
C GLU A 28 25.66 6.55 8.05
N PRO A 29 25.58 5.83 6.92
CA PRO A 29 24.97 6.38 5.72
C PRO A 29 23.56 6.81 6.09
N THR A 30 23.31 8.11 6.05
CA THR A 30 22.00 8.67 6.36
C THR A 30 20.98 8.03 5.42
N ARG A 31 19.97 7.37 5.99
CA ARG A 31 18.92 6.72 5.22
C ARG A 31 18.25 7.76 4.32
N THR A 32 18.29 7.55 3.02
CA THR A 32 17.53 8.34 2.04
C THR A 32 16.04 8.23 2.36
N MET A 33 15.42 9.36 2.74
CA MET A 33 14.00 9.44 3.08
C MET A 33 13.18 9.87 1.88
N LEU A 34 11.88 9.53 1.93
CA LEU A 34 10.92 9.92 0.89
C LEU A 34 10.76 11.45 0.80
N GLY A 35 10.79 12.13 1.95
CA GLY A 35 10.64 13.58 2.04
C GLY A 35 11.86 14.38 1.58
N ASP A 36 12.98 13.72 1.26
CA ASP A 36 14.18 14.39 0.75
C ASP A 36 14.05 14.80 -0.72
N TYR A 37 12.98 14.36 -1.40
CA TYR A 37 12.76 14.56 -2.83
C TYR A 37 11.35 15.06 -3.13
N GLU A 38 11.22 15.82 -4.21
CA GLU A 38 9.92 16.19 -4.76
C GLU A 38 9.24 14.95 -5.34
N SER A 39 8.13 14.57 -4.72
CA SER A 39 7.29 13.45 -5.15
C SER A 39 5.88 13.95 -5.46
N PRO A 40 5.15 13.29 -6.36
CA PRO A 40 3.73 13.55 -6.54
C PRO A 40 2.96 13.40 -5.23
N ASP A 41 1.94 14.22 -5.02
CA ASP A 41 1.14 14.23 -3.80
C ASP A 41 0.62 12.83 -3.41
N TRP A 42 0.24 12.00 -4.39
CA TRP A 42 -0.27 10.65 -4.16
C TRP A 42 0.74 9.72 -3.49
N VAL A 43 2.03 9.95 -3.69
CA VAL A 43 3.11 9.15 -3.07
C VAL A 43 3.15 9.39 -1.56
N LEU A 44 2.92 10.64 -1.13
CA LEU A 44 2.90 11.02 0.29
C LEU A 44 1.54 10.76 0.93
N LYS A 45 0.45 10.99 0.19
CA LYS A 45 -0.93 10.77 0.61
C LYS A 45 -1.22 9.29 0.86
N GLY A 46 -0.65 8.42 0.02
CA GLY A 46 -0.84 6.98 0.08
C GLY A 46 -2.23 6.53 -0.39
N ALA A 47 -2.59 5.32 0.00
CA ALA A 47 -3.87 4.71 -0.33
C ALA A 47 -5.06 5.41 0.34
N GLY A 48 -6.22 5.35 -0.29
CA GLY A 48 -7.45 5.94 0.24
C GLY A 48 -8.52 6.10 -0.82
N ALA A 49 -9.53 6.91 -0.52
CA ALA A 49 -10.55 7.31 -1.49
C ALA A 49 -10.61 8.84 -1.56
N PHE A 50 -10.80 9.37 -2.75
CA PHE A 50 -10.96 10.80 -2.99
C PHE A 50 -11.48 11.05 -4.40
N ASP A 51 -12.03 12.24 -4.60
CA ASP A 51 -12.54 12.68 -5.89
C ASP A 51 -11.37 13.14 -6.79
N ASP A 52 -11.35 12.71 -8.05
CA ASP A 52 -10.47 13.24 -9.11
C ASP A 52 -11.27 13.84 -10.27
N SER A 53 -10.59 14.30 -11.32
CA SER A 53 -11.24 14.84 -12.52
C SER A 53 -12.14 13.83 -13.25
N ASN A 54 -11.99 12.54 -12.96
CA ASN A 54 -12.78 11.44 -13.53
C ASN A 54 -13.84 10.93 -12.55
N GLY A 55 -14.01 11.56 -11.37
CA GLY A 55 -15.03 11.26 -10.37
C GLY A 55 -14.50 10.57 -9.12
N LYS A 56 -15.41 9.89 -8.40
CA LYS A 56 -15.12 9.16 -7.16
C LYS A 56 -14.31 7.90 -7.44
N ALA A 57 -13.21 7.72 -6.73
CA ALA A 57 -12.36 6.55 -6.92
C ALA A 57 -11.65 6.11 -5.64
N PHE A 58 -11.30 4.83 -5.62
CA PHE A 58 -10.39 4.25 -4.65
C PHE A 58 -8.99 4.18 -5.23
N TYR A 59 -8.00 4.42 -4.39
CA TYR A 59 -6.59 4.42 -4.75
C TYR A 59 -5.81 3.45 -3.88
N GLY A 60 -4.92 2.70 -4.52
CA GLY A 60 -3.94 1.83 -3.86
C GLY A 60 -2.53 2.25 -4.25
N VAL A 61 -1.60 2.16 -3.31
CA VAL A 61 -0.19 2.51 -3.55
C VAL A 61 0.69 1.31 -3.24
N GLY A 62 1.53 0.94 -4.21
CA GLY A 62 2.51 -0.13 -4.07
C GLY A 62 3.89 0.36 -4.42
N SER A 63 4.92 -0.13 -3.73
CA SER A 63 6.31 0.13 -4.10
C SER A 63 7.12 -1.15 -4.20
N ALA A 64 8.14 -1.15 -5.05
CA ALA A 64 9.12 -2.24 -5.15
C ALA A 64 10.54 -1.70 -5.20
N SER A 65 11.40 -2.20 -4.31
CA SER A 65 12.78 -1.72 -4.13
C SER A 65 13.81 -2.82 -4.32
N GLY A 66 15.00 -2.47 -4.83
CA GLY A 66 16.16 -3.36 -4.91
C GLY A 66 16.10 -4.42 -6.00
N ILE A 67 15.13 -4.34 -6.91
CA ILE A 67 14.99 -5.26 -8.05
C ILE A 67 15.79 -4.68 -9.22
N LYS A 68 16.82 -5.41 -9.67
CA LYS A 68 17.70 -4.95 -10.76
C LYS A 68 17.01 -4.90 -12.13
N ASN A 69 16.07 -5.81 -12.37
CA ASN A 69 15.32 -5.84 -13.61
C ASN A 69 14.13 -4.88 -13.51
N PHE A 70 14.20 -3.77 -14.25
CA PHE A 70 13.16 -2.73 -14.21
C PHE A 70 11.76 -3.25 -14.56
N SER A 71 11.65 -4.17 -15.52
CA SER A 71 10.35 -4.75 -15.89
C SER A 71 9.74 -5.54 -14.72
N LEU A 72 10.55 -6.37 -14.05
CA LEU A 72 10.12 -7.09 -12.85
C LEU A 72 9.80 -6.15 -11.69
N GLN A 73 10.56 -5.07 -11.54
CA GLN A 73 10.31 -4.05 -10.52
C GLN A 73 8.96 -3.37 -10.72
N ARG A 74 8.66 -2.98 -11.97
CA ARG A 74 7.38 -2.40 -12.35
C ARG A 74 6.22 -3.33 -12.05
N THR A 75 6.29 -4.58 -12.52
CA THR A 75 5.24 -5.57 -12.25
C THR A 75 5.05 -5.76 -10.74
N ALA A 76 6.13 -5.85 -9.97
CA ALA A 76 6.04 -6.01 -8.52
C ALA A 76 5.40 -4.80 -7.83
N ALA A 77 5.70 -3.57 -8.26
CA ALA A 77 5.08 -2.36 -7.72
C ALA A 77 3.59 -2.28 -8.09
N ASP A 78 3.25 -2.60 -9.35
CA ASP A 78 1.87 -2.62 -9.84
C ASP A 78 1.00 -3.63 -9.10
N ASP A 79 1.52 -4.85 -8.91
CA ASP A 79 0.79 -5.90 -8.19
C ASP A 79 0.61 -5.55 -6.72
N ARG A 80 1.59 -4.88 -6.10
CA ARG A 80 1.45 -4.36 -4.73
C ARG A 80 0.39 -3.27 -4.64
N ALA A 81 0.31 -2.38 -5.62
CA ALA A 81 -0.70 -1.32 -5.67
C ALA A 81 -2.12 -1.89 -5.84
N ARG A 82 -2.28 -2.90 -6.71
CA ARG A 82 -3.55 -3.63 -6.85
C ARG A 82 -3.93 -4.39 -5.58
N ASN A 83 -2.96 -5.05 -4.94
CA ASN A 83 -3.17 -5.79 -3.71
C ASN A 83 -3.54 -4.89 -2.53
N ASP A 84 -3.02 -3.66 -2.51
CA ASP A 84 -3.38 -2.66 -1.52
C ASP A 84 -4.87 -2.30 -1.59
N LEU A 85 -5.40 -2.04 -2.79
CA LEU A 85 -6.85 -1.91 -3.02
C LEU A 85 -7.63 -3.18 -2.65
N ALA A 86 -7.12 -4.35 -3.06
CA ALA A 86 -7.80 -5.62 -2.80
C ALA A 86 -8.00 -5.88 -1.30
N LYS A 87 -7.03 -5.53 -0.44
CA LYS A 87 -7.15 -5.68 1.02
C LYS A 87 -8.26 -4.82 1.60
N VAL A 88 -8.40 -3.58 1.15
CA VAL A 88 -9.47 -2.67 1.58
C VAL A 88 -10.83 -3.28 1.23
N PHE A 89 -10.98 -3.76 0.00
CA PHE A 89 -12.19 -4.42 -0.46
C PHE A 89 -12.43 -5.77 0.21
N GLU A 90 -11.39 -6.51 0.59
CA GLU A 90 -11.53 -7.77 1.33
C GLU A 90 -12.12 -7.53 2.72
N VAL A 91 -11.60 -6.54 3.45
CA VAL A 91 -12.11 -6.15 4.77
C VAL A 91 -13.57 -5.68 4.66
N TRP A 92 -13.85 -4.84 3.65
CA TRP A 92 -15.19 -4.36 3.35
C TRP A 92 -16.16 -5.50 2.99
N THR A 93 -15.75 -6.43 2.13
CA THR A 93 -16.56 -7.59 1.72
C THR A 93 -16.92 -8.46 2.92
N LYS A 94 -15.96 -8.72 3.80
CA LYS A 94 -16.19 -9.46 5.05
C LYS A 94 -17.22 -8.75 5.94
N SER A 95 -17.14 -7.43 6.06
CA SER A 95 -18.12 -6.64 6.83
C SER A 95 -19.51 -6.69 6.20
N LEU A 96 -19.61 -6.56 4.88
CA LEU A 96 -20.88 -6.64 4.15
C LEU A 96 -21.53 -8.02 4.33
N THR A 97 -20.77 -9.10 4.13
CA THR A 97 -21.29 -10.47 4.33
C THR A 97 -21.80 -10.64 5.75
N LYS A 98 -21.04 -10.19 6.75
CA LYS A 98 -21.44 -10.27 8.16
C LYS A 98 -22.76 -9.55 8.43
N ASP A 99 -22.92 -8.34 7.90
CA ASP A 99 -24.14 -7.56 8.11
C ASP A 99 -25.33 -8.13 7.35
N TYR A 100 -25.10 -8.68 6.15
CA TYR A 100 -26.12 -9.42 5.41
C TYR A 100 -26.63 -10.60 6.22
N MET A 101 -25.73 -11.47 6.71
CA MET A 101 -26.10 -12.59 7.58
C MET A 101 -26.84 -12.13 8.84
N ALA A 102 -26.37 -11.07 9.51
CA ALA A 102 -27.06 -10.54 10.68
C ALA A 102 -28.49 -10.07 10.37
N SER A 103 -28.74 -9.56 9.15
CA SER A 103 -30.06 -9.11 8.71
C SER A 103 -31.00 -10.25 8.27
N THR A 104 -30.47 -11.38 7.80
CA THR A 104 -31.25 -12.54 7.33
C THR A 104 -31.52 -13.54 8.46
N THR A 105 -30.56 -13.78 9.35
CA THR A 105 -30.69 -14.71 10.49
C THR A 105 -31.72 -14.24 11.54
N ALA A 106 -32.15 -12.97 11.51
CA ALA A 106 -33.21 -12.46 12.38
C ALA A 106 -34.61 -13.04 12.07
N GLY A 107 -34.79 -13.75 10.95
CA GLY A 107 -36.08 -14.30 10.49
C GLY A 107 -36.25 -15.81 10.64
N ASP A 108 -35.23 -16.62 10.31
CA ASP A 108 -35.26 -18.08 10.43
C ASP A 108 -33.83 -18.66 10.40
N LEU A 109 -33.54 -19.68 11.23
CA LEU A 109 -32.21 -20.30 11.37
C LEU A 109 -31.97 -21.46 10.38
N SER A 110 -32.96 -21.78 9.53
CA SER A 110 -32.88 -22.89 8.56
C SER A 110 -32.10 -22.58 7.28
N ASP A 111 -31.80 -21.31 6.98
CA ASP A 111 -31.32 -20.85 5.67
C ASP A 111 -29.79 -20.85 5.48
N SER A 112 -29.04 -21.53 6.36
CA SER A 112 -27.56 -21.51 6.39
C SER A 112 -26.85 -21.87 5.08
N SER A 113 -27.45 -22.70 4.22
CA SER A 113 -26.88 -23.06 2.91
C SER A 113 -27.04 -21.95 1.87
N GLU A 114 -28.18 -21.25 1.88
CA GLU A 114 -28.43 -20.11 0.99
C GLU A 114 -27.57 -18.90 1.40
N GLU A 115 -27.36 -18.68 2.70
CA GLU A 115 -26.48 -17.64 3.21
C GLU A 115 -25.02 -17.83 2.78
N GLN A 116 -24.50 -19.06 2.83
CA GLN A 116 -23.16 -19.39 2.34
C GLN A 116 -23.04 -19.22 0.82
N ASN A 117 -24.08 -19.60 0.06
CA ASN A 117 -24.12 -19.38 -1.39
C ASN A 117 -24.04 -17.89 -1.73
N VAL A 118 -24.73 -17.03 -0.97
CA VAL A 118 -24.68 -15.57 -1.14
C VAL A 118 -23.32 -15.00 -0.75
N GLU A 119 -22.70 -15.45 0.34
CA GLU A 119 -21.34 -15.03 0.72
C GLU A 119 -20.33 -15.29 -0.41
N VAL A 120 -20.33 -16.50 -0.96
CA VAL A 120 -19.43 -16.89 -2.06
C VAL A 120 -19.70 -16.05 -3.30
N ALA A 121 -20.97 -15.80 -3.62
CA ALA A 121 -21.33 -14.94 -4.75
C ALA A 121 -20.82 -13.51 -4.55
N ILE A 122 -21.02 -12.90 -3.38
CA ILE A 122 -20.55 -11.54 -3.07
C ILE A 122 -19.03 -11.44 -3.23
N LYS A 123 -18.27 -12.41 -2.70
CA LYS A 123 -16.80 -12.43 -2.81
C LYS A 123 -16.36 -12.56 -4.26
N THR A 124 -17.01 -13.45 -5.01
CA THR A 124 -16.68 -13.71 -6.43
C THR A 124 -16.93 -12.48 -7.28
N VAL A 125 -18.08 -11.86 -7.12
CA VAL A 125 -18.48 -10.65 -7.86
C VAL A 125 -17.59 -9.46 -7.50
N THR A 126 -17.28 -9.27 -6.22
CA THR A 126 -16.35 -8.20 -5.79
C THR A 126 -14.97 -8.42 -6.42
N SER A 127 -14.44 -9.64 -6.35
CA SER A 127 -13.14 -9.99 -6.95
C SER A 127 -13.15 -9.80 -8.47
N ALA A 128 -14.22 -10.20 -9.15
CA ALA A 128 -14.39 -9.97 -10.58
C ALA A 128 -14.45 -8.47 -10.90
N THR A 129 -15.05 -7.65 -10.05
CA THR A 129 -15.13 -6.20 -10.27
C THR A 129 -13.78 -5.50 -10.03
N LEU A 130 -12.96 -6.01 -9.11
CA LEU A 130 -11.58 -5.55 -8.89
C LEU A 130 -10.66 -5.75 -10.11
N THR A 131 -11.08 -6.53 -11.12
CA THR A 131 -10.39 -6.53 -12.43
C THR A 131 -10.44 -5.18 -13.14
N GLY A 132 -11.34 -4.27 -12.73
CA GLY A 132 -11.40 -2.89 -13.20
C GLY A 132 -10.32 -1.96 -12.64
N VAL A 133 -9.44 -2.45 -11.76
CA VAL A 133 -8.32 -1.64 -11.24
C VAL A 133 -7.32 -1.33 -12.35
N LEU A 134 -7.08 -0.05 -12.57
CA LEU A 134 -6.11 0.45 -13.55
C LEU A 134 -4.88 0.98 -12.84
N ILE A 135 -3.69 0.74 -13.40
CA ILE A 135 -2.49 1.47 -12.99
C ILE A 135 -2.48 2.78 -13.77
N ILE A 136 -2.52 3.90 -13.07
CA ILE A 136 -2.67 5.22 -13.68
C ILE A 136 -1.40 6.06 -13.61
N ASP A 137 -0.46 5.72 -12.73
CA ASP A 137 0.79 6.47 -12.58
C ASP A 137 1.92 5.63 -11.98
N HIS A 138 3.15 6.10 -12.19
CA HIS A 138 4.41 5.55 -11.69
C HIS A 138 5.32 6.68 -11.22
N TRP A 139 6.00 6.50 -10.08
CA TRP A 139 7.05 7.41 -9.63
C TRP A 139 8.29 6.63 -9.20
N GLU A 140 9.42 6.90 -9.84
CA GLU A 140 10.71 6.32 -9.48
C GLU A 140 11.42 7.23 -8.49
N HIS A 141 11.88 6.66 -7.38
CA HIS A 141 12.57 7.43 -6.37
C HIS A 141 13.98 7.80 -6.86
N PRO A 142 14.32 9.09 -6.98
CA PRO A 142 15.59 9.52 -7.59
C PRO A 142 16.83 9.12 -6.78
N GLY A 143 16.71 9.05 -5.45
CA GLY A 143 17.83 8.72 -4.54
C GLY A 143 17.98 7.24 -4.14
N ARG A 144 17.08 6.33 -4.53
CA ARG A 144 17.17 4.90 -4.19
C ARG A 144 16.48 4.06 -5.25
N ASN A 145 16.94 2.83 -5.47
CA ASN A 145 16.29 1.90 -6.40
C ASN A 145 14.93 1.46 -5.81
N GLU A 146 13.90 2.26 -6.04
CA GLU A 146 12.52 2.00 -5.63
C GLU A 146 11.55 2.68 -6.59
N LEU A 147 10.56 1.92 -7.03
CA LEU A 147 9.50 2.39 -7.91
C LEU A 147 8.17 2.29 -7.17
N PHE A 148 7.37 3.34 -7.25
CA PHE A 148 6.01 3.43 -6.75
C PHE A 148 5.02 3.34 -7.91
N SER A 149 3.88 2.69 -7.68
CA SER A 149 2.77 2.58 -8.62
C SER A 149 1.48 3.01 -7.95
N LEU A 150 0.64 3.72 -8.71
CA LEU A 150 -0.69 4.17 -8.30
C LEU A 150 -1.76 3.36 -9.04
N ALA A 151 -2.56 2.64 -8.27
CA ALA A 151 -3.74 1.93 -8.75
C ALA A 151 -5.00 2.76 -8.50
N ARG A 152 -5.94 2.76 -9.45
CA ARG A 152 -7.24 3.44 -9.40
C ARG A 152 -8.37 2.46 -9.68
N LEU A 153 -9.40 2.49 -8.85
CA LEU A 153 -10.68 1.84 -9.10
C LEU A 153 -11.79 2.88 -9.12
N ASP A 154 -12.44 3.03 -10.27
CA ASP A 154 -13.55 3.96 -10.44
C ASP A 154 -14.81 3.46 -9.73
N LEU A 155 -15.39 4.26 -8.84
CA LEU A 155 -16.57 3.87 -8.07
C LEU A 155 -17.80 3.71 -8.98
N VAL A 156 -17.96 4.56 -10.00
CA VAL A 156 -19.11 4.48 -10.91
C VAL A 156 -18.99 3.23 -11.79
N ALA A 157 -17.81 2.98 -12.36
CA ALA A 157 -17.57 1.77 -13.14
C ALA A 157 -17.72 0.50 -12.28
N PHE A 158 -17.30 0.53 -11.01
CA PHE A 158 -17.53 -0.55 -10.06
C PHE A 158 -19.02 -0.85 -9.91
N LYS A 159 -19.85 0.18 -9.65
CA LYS A 159 -21.30 0.02 -9.47
C LYS A 159 -22.00 -0.45 -10.75
N ASN A 160 -21.56 0.04 -11.91
CA ASN A 160 -22.10 -0.37 -13.21
C ASN A 160 -21.76 -1.83 -13.53
N LYS A 161 -20.51 -2.25 -13.32
CA LYS A 161 -20.11 -3.66 -13.48
C LYS A 161 -20.90 -4.58 -12.57
N LEU A 162 -21.17 -4.16 -11.34
CA LEU A 162 -21.98 -4.93 -10.41
C LEU A 162 -23.38 -5.25 -10.97
N ASP A 163 -23.98 -4.35 -11.75
CA ASP A 163 -25.30 -4.58 -12.36
C ASP A 163 -25.30 -5.69 -13.42
N GLU A 164 -24.15 -6.04 -13.97
CA GLU A 164 -23.99 -7.13 -14.92
C GLU A 164 -24.04 -8.51 -14.23
N HIS A 165 -23.80 -8.55 -12.92
CA HIS A 165 -23.78 -9.77 -12.10
C HIS A 165 -25.18 -10.19 -11.65
N LYS A 166 -25.90 -10.88 -12.56
CA LYS A 166 -27.28 -11.35 -12.36
C LYS A 166 -27.41 -12.50 -11.37
N GLU A 167 -26.32 -13.16 -11.01
CA GLU A 167 -26.23 -14.16 -9.95
C GLU A 167 -26.53 -13.57 -8.56
N LEU A 168 -26.36 -12.26 -8.38
CA LEU A 168 -26.78 -11.56 -7.17
C LEU A 168 -28.24 -11.08 -7.30
N SER A 169 -28.98 -11.11 -6.21
CA SER A 169 -30.30 -10.47 -6.18
C SER A 169 -30.17 -8.95 -6.32
N LYS A 170 -31.21 -8.28 -6.82
CA LYS A 170 -31.23 -6.81 -6.92
C LYS A 170 -30.95 -6.16 -5.56
N GLN A 171 -31.53 -6.70 -4.48
CA GLN A 171 -31.33 -6.20 -3.13
C GLN A 171 -29.86 -6.28 -2.70
N VAL A 172 -29.19 -7.41 -2.95
CA VAL A 172 -27.77 -7.58 -2.61
C VAL A 172 -26.90 -6.62 -3.41
N ARG A 173 -27.17 -6.43 -4.71
CA ARG A 173 -26.45 -5.46 -5.53
C ARG A 173 -26.60 -4.02 -5.00
N GLU A 174 -27.81 -3.61 -4.64
CA GLU A 174 -28.03 -2.26 -4.10
C GLU A 174 -27.37 -2.05 -2.73
N GLU A 175 -27.36 -3.08 -1.87
CA GLU A 175 -26.66 -3.02 -0.58
C GLU A 175 -25.14 -2.90 -0.77
N ILE A 176 -24.56 -3.67 -1.70
CA ILE A 176 -23.15 -3.53 -2.10
C ILE A 176 -22.85 -2.10 -2.56
N LYS A 177 -23.67 -1.54 -3.47
CA LYS A 177 -23.49 -0.18 -4.00
C LYS A 177 -23.50 0.86 -2.90
N LYS A 178 -24.48 0.80 -2.00
CA LYS A 178 -24.62 1.72 -0.87
C LYS A 178 -23.41 1.64 0.06
N ARG A 179 -22.90 0.43 0.30
CA ARG A 179 -21.69 0.25 1.12
C ARG A 179 -20.42 0.72 0.44
N ALA A 180 -20.33 0.63 -0.89
CA ALA A 180 -19.21 1.18 -1.62
C ALA A 180 -19.17 2.71 -1.51
N ASP A 181 -20.34 3.38 -1.59
CA ASP A 181 -20.44 4.83 -1.34
C ASP A 181 -19.98 5.17 0.08
N LYS A 182 -20.49 4.43 1.09
CA LYS A 182 -20.11 4.64 2.48
C LYS A 182 -18.61 4.42 2.73
N LEU A 183 -18.02 3.36 2.14
CA LEU A 183 -16.59 3.09 2.25
C LEU A 183 -15.77 4.23 1.63
N HIS A 184 -16.21 4.77 0.49
CA HIS A 184 -15.56 5.92 -0.12
C HIS A 184 -15.56 7.12 0.83
N GLU A 185 -16.71 7.46 1.41
CA GLU A 185 -16.83 8.54 2.39
C GLU A 185 -15.93 8.32 3.61
N GLU A 186 -15.94 7.11 4.19
CA GLU A 186 -15.12 6.76 5.36
C GLU A 186 -13.62 6.93 5.07
N LEU A 187 -13.14 6.40 3.94
CA LEU A 187 -11.74 6.52 3.52
C LEU A 187 -11.34 7.94 3.15
N GLU A 188 -12.23 8.70 2.53
CA GLU A 188 -12.02 10.12 2.23
C GLU A 188 -11.84 10.93 3.52
N GLN A 189 -12.67 10.69 4.54
CA GLN A 189 -12.53 11.34 5.84
C GLN A 189 -11.22 10.95 6.54
N GLU A 190 -10.79 9.69 6.44
CA GLU A 190 -9.49 9.28 6.98
C GLU A 190 -8.32 10.00 6.30
N VAL A 191 -8.40 10.17 4.99
CA VAL A 191 -7.42 10.92 4.20
C VAL A 191 -7.39 12.39 4.64
N LEU A 192 -8.54 13.06 4.75
CA LEU A 192 -8.62 14.46 5.18
C LEU A 192 -8.06 14.68 6.59
N LYS A 193 -8.30 13.75 7.51
CA LYS A 193 -7.71 13.76 8.86
C LYS A 193 -6.19 13.66 8.83
N LYS A 194 -5.63 12.80 7.99
CA LYS A 194 -4.16 12.67 7.80
C LYS A 194 -3.56 13.96 7.23
N GLU A 195 -4.30 14.65 6.37
CA GLU A 195 -3.88 15.93 5.79
C GLU A 195 -4.09 17.14 6.72
N GLY A 196 -4.68 16.96 7.91
CA GLY A 196 -4.95 18.04 8.86
C GLY A 196 -6.05 19.00 8.42
N LYS A 197 -6.96 18.57 7.54
CA LYS A 197 -8.05 19.37 6.96
C LYS A 197 -9.43 19.11 7.62
N SER A 198 -9.43 18.56 8.84
CA SER A 198 -10.65 18.20 9.59
C SER A 198 -11.26 19.36 10.35
#